data_AF-A0A520IPG7-F1
#
_entry.id   AF-A0A520IPG7-F1
#
_cell.length_a   1.000
_cell.length_b   1.000
_cell.length_c   1.000
_cell.angle_alpha   90.00
_cell.angle_beta   90.00
_cell.angle_gamma   90.00
#
_symmetry.space_group_name_H-M   'P 1'
#
loop_
_entity.id
_entity.type
_entity.pdbx_description
1 polymer ?
#
loop_
_entity_poly.entity_id
_entity_poly.type
_entity_poly.pdbx_seq_one_letter_code
_entity_poly.pdbx_strand_id
1 'polypeptide(L)'
;YISPLAPLLLGFFTGILTILLGIGGGFILVPAMIYLLGMATSVVVGTSLFQTLFVTAVATMVHATTTKAVDIVLAALLLLGSVVGAQVGARFATKFRPEYLRLGLAVMVLLVGARILLGLVWRPEEIFSVTLS
;
A
#
# COMPACT_ATOMS: atom_id res chain seq x y z
N TYR A 1 9.92 12.08 23.14
CA TYR A 1 10.31 12.64 21.84
C TYR A 1 10.81 11.51 20.96
N ILE A 2 10.01 11.06 19.99
CA ILE A 2 10.44 10.03 19.04
C ILE A 2 11.25 10.76 17.97
N SER A 3 12.48 10.32 17.74
CA SER A 3 13.40 11.01 16.83
C SER A 3 12.82 11.06 15.40
N PRO A 4 12.76 12.23 14.73
CA PRO A 4 12.20 12.37 13.38
C PRO A 4 12.91 11.53 12.32
N LEU A 5 14.14 11.11 12.61
CA LEU A 5 14.98 10.30 11.71
C LEU A 5 14.42 8.89 11.51
N ALA A 6 13.83 8.28 12.54
CA ALA A 6 13.32 6.92 12.44
C ALA A 6 12.11 6.81 11.49
N PRO A 7 11.06 7.66 11.59
CA PRO A 7 9.99 7.70 10.59
C PRO A 7 10.48 7.98 9.17
N LEU A 8 11.50 8.83 9.02
CA LEU A 8 12.02 9.24 7.73
C LEU A 8 12.75 8.11 7.01
N LEU A 9 13.61 7.37 7.72
CA LEU A 9 14.28 6.18 7.19
C LEU A 9 13.28 5.08 6.83
N LEU A 10 12.26 4.88 7.67
CA LEU A 10 11.22 3.88 7.45
C LEU A 10 10.33 4.26 6.25
N GLY A 11 9.98 5.54 6.12
CA GLY A 11 9.27 6.09 4.96
C GLY A 11 10.06 5.97 3.66
N PHE A 12 11.38 6.16 3.72
CA PHE A 12 12.26 5.99 2.56
C PHE A 12 12.30 4.52 2.08
N PHE A 13 12.53 3.58 3.00
CA PHE A 13 12.58 2.15 2.69
C PHE A 13 11.24 1.62 2.15
N THR A 14 10.16 1.97 2.83
CA THR A 14 8.80 1.57 2.40
C THR A 14 8.39 2.24 1.10
N GLY A 15 8.86 3.46 0.82
CA GLY A 15 8.66 4.15 -0.45
C GLY A 15 9.30 3.41 -1.63
N ILE A 16 10.54 2.93 -1.47
CA ILE A 16 11.20 2.10 -2.50
C ILE A 16 10.38 0.82 -2.74
N LEU A 17 9.98 0.12 -1.68
CA LEU A 17 9.16 -1.08 -1.80
C LEU A 17 7.81 -0.78 -2.49
N THR A 18 7.18 0.35 -2.18
CA THR A 18 5.91 0.79 -2.79
C THR A 18 6.05 0.98 -4.30
N ILE A 19 7.15 1.60 -4.76
CA ILE A 19 7.39 1.81 -6.19
C ILE A 19 7.65 0.48 -6.90
N LEU A 20 8.39 -0.44 -6.28
CA LEU A 20 8.72 -1.75 -6.87
C LEU A 20 7.52 -2.70 -6.90
N LEU A 21 6.74 -2.78 -5.82
CA LEU A 21 5.60 -3.68 -5.69
C LEU A 21 4.29 -3.08 -6.23
N GLY A 22 4.20 -1.76 -6.38
CA GLY A 22 2.98 -1.05 -6.76
C GLY A 22 1.87 -1.07 -5.69
N ILE A 23 2.16 -1.57 -4.49
CA ILE A 23 1.20 -1.68 -3.39
C ILE A 23 1.37 -0.45 -2.50
N GLY A 24 0.32 0.35 -2.31
CA GLY A 24 0.38 1.54 -1.45
C GLY A 24 0.97 1.21 -0.07
N GLY A 25 2.19 1.67 0.21
CA GLY A 25 3.08 1.20 1.28
C GLY A 25 2.58 1.33 2.72
N GLY A 26 1.37 1.86 2.93
CA GLY A 26 0.73 1.97 4.24
C GLY A 26 0.58 0.64 4.96
N PHE A 27 0.44 -0.49 4.26
CA PHE A 27 0.32 -1.80 4.92
C PHE A 27 1.58 -2.21 5.71
N ILE A 28 2.77 -1.77 5.28
CA ILE A 28 4.04 -2.03 5.97
C ILE A 28 4.33 -0.90 6.96
N LEU A 29 4.16 0.36 6.51
CA LEU A 29 4.54 1.52 7.27
C LEU A 29 3.68 1.69 8.55
N VAL A 30 2.37 1.46 8.47
CA VAL A 30 1.45 1.63 9.61
C VAL A 30 1.80 0.69 10.78
N PRO A 31 1.89 -0.64 10.61
CA PRO A 31 2.30 -1.51 11.70
C PRO A 31 3.74 -1.23 12.15
N ALA A 32 4.67 -0.94 11.24
CA ALA A 32 6.04 -0.61 11.61
C ALA A 32 6.11 0.62 12.54
N MET A 33 5.39 1.70 12.25
CA MET A 33 5.38 2.89 13.09
C MET A 33 4.66 2.67 14.44
N ILE A 34 3.61 1.84 14.48
CA ILE A 34 2.89 1.53 15.72
C ILE A 34 3.74 0.62 16.62
N TYR A 35 4.32 -0.45 16.08
CA TYR A 35 5.01 -1.48 16.86
C TYR A 35 6.48 -1.14 17.17
N LEU A 36 7.22 -0.54 16.22
CA LEU A 36 8.64 -0.23 16.41
C LEU A 36 8.84 1.11 17.09
N LEU A 37 8.02 2.12 16.74
CA LEU A 37 8.18 3.49 17.24
C LEU A 37 7.18 3.86 18.34
N GLY A 38 6.14 3.05 18.58
CA GLY A 38 5.16 3.32 19.63
C GLY A 38 4.33 4.60 19.40
N MET A 39 4.21 5.06 18.16
CA MET A 39 3.48 6.29 17.84
C MET A 39 1.97 6.12 17.97
N ALA A 40 1.28 7.19 18.38
CA ALA A 40 -0.17 7.23 18.42
C ALA A 40 -0.76 7.00 17.02
N THR A 41 -1.78 6.13 16.94
CA THR A 41 -2.40 5.69 15.68
C THR A 41 -2.90 6.85 14.82
N SER A 42 -3.40 7.93 15.43
CA SER A 42 -3.87 9.12 14.71
C SER A 42 -2.75 9.82 13.92
N VAL A 43 -1.55 9.94 14.50
CA VAL A 43 -0.38 10.58 13.88
C VAL A 43 0.19 9.69 12.78
N VAL A 44 0.22 8.37 13.01
CA VAL A 44 0.70 7.38 12.03
C VAL A 44 -0.16 7.39 10.77
N VAL A 45 -1.48 7.41 10.91
CA VAL A 45 -2.39 7.42 9.76
C VAL A 45 -2.17 8.67 8.91
N GLY A 46 -2.12 9.86 9.53
CA GLY A 46 -1.89 11.11 8.80
C GLY A 46 -0.55 11.16 8.06
N THR A 47 0.54 10.78 8.76
CA THR A 47 1.90 10.78 8.19
C THR A 47 2.06 9.76 7.06
N SER A 48 1.49 8.57 7.21
CA SER A 48 1.53 7.51 6.18
C SER A 48 0.78 7.89 4.91
N LEU A 49 -0.37 8.55 5.03
CA LEU A 49 -1.17 9.01 3.88
C LEU A 49 -0.44 10.10 3.12
N PHE A 50 0.16 11.07 3.84
CA PHE A 50 0.95 12.12 3.22
C PHE A 50 2.15 11.57 2.44
N GLN A 51 2.89 10.65 3.05
CA GLN A 51 4.02 9.99 2.39
C GLN A 51 3.57 9.16 1.19
N THR A 52 2.50 8.36 1.34
CA THR A 52 1.99 7.53 0.24
C THR A 52 1.56 8.38 -0.95
N LEU A 53 0.89 9.52 -0.72
CA LEU A 53 0.45 10.43 -1.77
C LEU A 53 1.63 10.95 -2.60
N PHE A 54 2.72 11.38 -1.96
CA PHE A 54 3.92 11.84 -2.67
C PHE A 54 4.59 10.70 -3.45
N VAL A 55 4.73 9.53 -2.84
CA VAL A 55 5.37 8.37 -3.48
C VAL A 55 4.57 7.91 -4.69
N THR A 56 3.24 7.76 -4.57
CA THR A 56 2.40 7.29 -5.66
C THR A 56 2.24 8.34 -6.76
N ALA A 57 2.24 9.63 -6.44
CA ALA A 57 2.25 10.70 -7.45
C ALA A 57 3.51 10.63 -8.30
N VAL A 58 4.69 10.50 -7.68
CA VAL A 58 5.96 10.34 -8.41
C VAL A 58 5.98 9.05 -9.22
N ALA A 59 5.56 7.92 -8.62
CA ALA A 59 5.49 6.63 -9.31
C ALA A 59 4.58 6.69 -10.55
N THR A 60 3.42 7.33 -10.42
CA THR A 60 2.46 7.51 -11.51
C THR A 60 3.04 8.41 -12.60
N MET A 61 3.71 9.51 -12.23
CA MET A 61 4.35 10.39 -13.20
C MET A 61 5.44 9.66 -14.00
N VAL A 62 6.29 8.88 -13.34
CA VAL A 62 7.35 8.08 -13.99
C VAL A 62 6.76 6.99 -14.90
N HIS A 63 5.70 6.30 -14.46
CA HIS A 63 5.00 5.32 -15.29
C HIS A 63 4.32 5.96 -16.51
N ALA A 64 3.71 7.13 -16.33
CA ALA A 64 3.03 7.84 -17.40
C ALA A 64 4.00 8.31 -18.49
N THR A 65 5.18 8.79 -18.11
CA THR A 65 6.20 9.28 -19.07
C THR A 65 6.95 8.15 -19.75
N THR A 66 7.21 7.04 -19.06
CA THR A 66 7.99 5.90 -19.59
C THR A 66 7.14 5.00 -20.48
N THR A 67 5.97 4.59 -20.00
CA THR A 67 5.17 3.54 -20.66
C THR A 67 4.17 4.12 -21.66
N LYS A 68 3.80 5.41 -21.56
CA LYS A 68 2.80 6.11 -22.40
C LYS A 68 1.43 5.42 -22.56
N ALA A 69 1.18 4.32 -21.85
CA ALA A 69 -0.01 3.50 -21.92
C ALA A 69 -1.03 3.84 -20.80
N VAL A 70 -1.14 5.13 -20.44
CA VAL A 70 -2.11 5.56 -19.43
C VAL A 70 -3.45 5.79 -20.11
N ASP A 71 -4.35 4.82 -19.98
CA ASP A 71 -5.74 5.01 -20.34
C ASP A 71 -6.40 5.95 -19.32
N ILE A 72 -6.68 7.17 -19.76
CA ILE A 72 -7.28 8.23 -18.94
C ILE A 72 -8.68 7.83 -18.46
N VAL A 73 -9.42 7.05 -19.25
CA VAL A 73 -10.76 6.58 -18.88
C VAL A 73 -10.67 5.58 -17.74
N LEU A 74 -9.78 4.60 -17.85
CA LEU A 74 -9.53 3.63 -16.78
C LEU A 74 -9.01 4.33 -15.52
N ALA A 75 -8.07 5.26 -15.66
CA ALA A 75 -7.55 6.03 -14.54
C ALA A 75 -8.65 6.83 -13.83
N ALA A 76 -9.55 7.49 -14.58
CA ALA A 76 -10.66 8.24 -14.01
C ALA A 76 -11.66 7.32 -13.26
N LEU A 77 -11.99 6.16 -13.84
CA LEU A 77 -12.87 5.17 -13.19
C LEU A 77 -12.24 4.63 -11.90
N LEU A 78 -10.95 4.30 -11.91
CA LEU A 78 -10.21 3.84 -10.75
C LEU A 78 -10.12 4.92 -9.67
N LEU A 79 -9.88 6.19 -10.05
CA LEU A 79 -9.85 7.31 -9.11
C LEU A 79 -11.22 7.52 -8.46
N LEU A 80 -12.29 7.56 -9.24
CA LEU A 80 -13.64 7.72 -8.69
C LEU A 80 -14.02 6.57 -7.75
N GLY A 81 -13.80 5.32 -8.18
CA GLY A 81 -14.06 4.15 -7.36
C GLY A 81 -13.23 4.14 -6.07
N SER A 82 -11.95 4.50 -6.16
CA SER A 82 -11.05 4.53 -5.01
C SER A 82 -11.42 5.64 -4.02
N VAL A 83 -11.75 6.85 -4.50
CA VAL A 83 -12.12 7.97 -3.63
C VAL A 83 -13.44 7.69 -2.91
N VAL A 84 -14.46 7.23 -3.64
CA VAL A 84 -15.76 6.88 -3.03
C VAL A 84 -15.60 5.72 -2.06
N GLY A 85 -14.90 4.66 -2.47
CA GLY A 85 -14.62 3.49 -1.63
C GLY A 85 -13.83 3.84 -0.36
N ALA A 86 -12.79 4.67 -0.46
CA ALA A 86 -11.98 5.10 0.67
C ALA A 86 -12.77 5.98 1.65
N GLN A 87 -13.59 6.90 1.16
CA GLN A 87 -14.43 7.75 2.01
C GLN A 87 -15.49 6.93 2.76
N VAL A 88 -16.18 6.04 2.04
CA VAL A 88 -17.19 5.15 2.64
C VAL A 88 -16.51 4.22 3.66
N GLY A 89 -15.41 3.58 3.27
CA GLY A 89 -14.62 2.71 4.15
C GLY A 89 -14.13 3.41 5.41
N ALA A 90 -13.60 4.64 5.30
CA ALA A 90 -13.18 5.44 6.45
C ALA A 90 -14.35 5.78 7.37
N ARG A 91 -15.52 6.09 6.82
CA ARG A 91 -16.72 6.39 7.61
C ARG A 91 -17.28 5.15 8.32
N PHE A 92 -17.13 3.97 7.74
CA PHE A 92 -17.46 2.72 8.43
C PHE A 92 -16.41 2.37 9.49
N ALA A 93 -15.13 2.58 9.19
CA ALA A 93 -14.02 2.29 10.10
C ALA A 93 -14.13 3.05 11.44
N THR A 94 -14.63 4.29 11.44
CA THR A 94 -14.83 5.08 12.67
C THR A 94 -15.93 4.55 13.58
N LYS A 95 -16.83 3.69 13.08
CA LYS A 95 -17.87 3.05 13.91
C LYS A 95 -17.35 1.85 14.69
N PHE A 96 -16.22 1.26 14.28
CA PHE A 96 -15.64 0.10 14.94
C PHE A 96 -14.59 0.51 15.97
N ARG A 97 -14.41 -0.33 17.00
CA ARG A 97 -13.30 -0.11 17.95
C ARG A 97 -11.97 -0.29 17.22
N PRO A 98 -10.94 0.53 17.53
CA PRO A 98 -9.61 0.44 16.91
C PRO A 98 -8.98 -0.96 17.00
N GLU A 99 -9.28 -1.71 18.06
CA GLU A 99 -8.78 -3.08 18.25
C GLU A 99 -9.24 -4.03 17.13
N TYR A 100 -10.54 -4.00 16.77
CA TYR A 100 -11.09 -4.86 15.72
C TYR A 100 -10.55 -4.48 14.35
N LEU A 101 -10.37 -3.18 14.10
CA LEU A 101 -9.81 -2.69 12.84
C LEU A 101 -8.36 -3.16 12.66
N ARG A 102 -7.56 -3.07 13.72
CA ARG A 102 -6.18 -3.54 13.75
C ARG A 102 -6.09 -5.06 13.58
N LEU A 103 -6.98 -5.82 14.23
CA LEU A 103 -7.03 -7.27 14.07
C LEU A 103 -7.44 -7.69 12.65
N GLY A 104 -8.43 -7.01 12.06
CA GLY A 104 -8.83 -7.23 10.67
C GLY A 104 -7.69 -6.97 9.69
N LEU A 105 -6.95 -5.87 9.87
CA LEU A 105 -5.77 -5.56 9.07
C LEU A 105 -4.67 -6.63 9.23
N ALA A 106 -4.41 -7.08 10.47
CA ALA A 106 -3.41 -8.12 10.73
C ALA A 106 -3.78 -9.45 10.05
N VAL A 107 -5.04 -9.87 10.15
CA VAL A 107 -5.55 -11.09 9.50
C VAL A 107 -5.46 -10.96 7.98
N MET A 108 -5.84 -9.82 7.40
CA MET A 108 -5.74 -9.57 5.96
C MET A 108 -4.30 -9.71 5.47
N VAL A 109 -3.34 -9.07 6.16
CA VAL A 109 -1.91 -9.13 5.79
C VAL A 109 -1.37 -10.56 5.90
N LEU A 110 -1.73 -11.29 6.95
CA LEU A 110 -1.37 -12.71 7.10
C LEU A 110 -1.93 -13.57 5.97
N LEU A 111 -3.20 -13.35 5.59
CA LEU A 111 -3.83 -14.08 4.48
C LEU A 111 -3.13 -13.78 3.15
N VAL A 112 -2.80 -12.52 2.87
CA VAL A 112 -2.05 -12.14 1.65
C VAL A 112 -0.67 -12.77 1.65
N GLY A 113 0.06 -12.72 2.77
CA GLY A 113 1.36 -13.36 2.93
C GLY A 113 1.28 -14.87 2.69
N ALA A 114 0.28 -15.53 3.26
CA ALA A 114 0.03 -16.96 3.04
C ALA A 114 -0.32 -17.26 1.58
N ARG A 115 -1.14 -16.43 0.93
CA ARG A 115 -1.51 -16.57 -0.49
C ARG A 115 -0.28 -16.51 -1.41
N ILE A 116 0.63 -15.58 -1.14
CA ILE A 116 1.89 -15.44 -1.88
C ILE A 116 2.79 -16.66 -1.64
N LEU A 117 2.93 -17.10 -0.37
CA LEU A 117 3.74 -18.27 0.00
C LEU A 117 3.20 -19.55 -0.65
N LEU A 118 1.88 -19.75 -0.64
CA LEU A 118 1.24 -20.87 -1.32
C LEU A 118 1.39 -20.76 -2.84
N GLY A 119 1.34 -19.57 -3.44
CA GLY A 119 1.63 -19.36 -4.87
C GLY A 119 3.08 -19.67 -5.25
N LEU A 120 4.03 -19.53 -4.32
CA LEU A 120 5.43 -19.94 -4.50
C LEU A 120 5.62 -21.46 -4.37
N VAL A 121 4.79 -22.13 -3.57
CA VAL A 121 4.87 -23.59 -3.32
C VAL A 121 4.00 -24.39 -4.31
N TRP A 122 2.91 -23.81 -4.81
CA TRP A 122 1.92 -24.48 -5.64
C TRP A 122 1.98 -23.95 -7.08
N ARG A 123 2.74 -24.68 -7.91
CA ARG A 123 2.79 -24.68 -9.39
C ARG A 123 2.76 -23.31 -10.12
N PRO A 124 3.81 -22.94 -10.87
CA PRO A 124 3.72 -21.85 -11.84
C PRO A 124 2.67 -22.23 -12.92
N GLU A 125 1.68 -21.37 -13.12
CA GLU A 125 0.68 -21.52 -14.20
C GLU A 125 1.23 -21.09 -15.58
N GLU A 126 2.41 -20.47 -15.64
CA GLU A 126 3.01 -20.05 -16.92
C GLU A 126 3.71 -21.21 -17.61
N ILE A 127 2.91 -22.00 -18.30
CA ILE A 127 3.35 -22.77 -19.47
C ILE A 127 3.07 -21.88 -20.70
N PHE A 128 4.12 -21.56 -21.46
CA PHE A 128 4.14 -20.86 -22.78
C PHE A 128 4.02 -19.32 -22.73
N SER A 129 4.88 -18.50 -23.35
CA SER A 129 5.80 -18.74 -24.47
C SER A 129 6.90 -17.67 -24.55
N VAL A 130 8.16 -18.10 -24.59
CA VAL A 130 9.24 -17.34 -25.23
C VAL A 130 8.98 -17.40 -26.73
N THR A 131 8.20 -16.46 -27.28
CA THR A 131 8.19 -16.22 -28.72
C THR A 131 9.40 -15.35 -29.06
N LEU A 132 10.48 -16.00 -29.50
CA LEU A 132 11.50 -15.38 -30.34
C LEU A 132 10.83 -15.01 -31.67
N SER A 133 10.65 -13.72 -31.91
CA SER A 133 10.55 -13.13 -33.25
C SER A 133 11.01 -11.69 -33.18
#